data_AF-A8QAL2-F1
#
_entry.id   AF-A8QAL2-F1
#
_cell.length_a   1.000
_cell.length_b   1.000
_cell.length_c   1.000
_cell.angle_alpha   90.00
_cell.angle_beta   90.00
_cell.angle_gamma   90.00
#
_symmetry.space_group_name_H-M   'P 1'
#
loop_
_entity.id
_entity.type
_entity.pdbx_description
1 polymer ?
#
loop_
_entity_poly.entity_id
_entity_poly.type
_entity_poly.pdbx_seq_one_letter_code
_entity_poly.pdbx_strand_id
1 'polypeptide(L)'
;MTVLLTVPERTATRLCALAKQDDVPVELREQIRTSLRSKALDQDAPADMGVAWQHVVIPHHILVAVARWARPRHETDLCLDQLVRGARVYVEPRPIYRRPPELEASLEAIRLEQEKQAYENMTATSTQPAQVSLRVRKPVMTVSAKEERAAWRDARAHMSALMNILLSMGAIATAVWWGAGSASTLWKCCMQGMPV
;
A
#
# COMPACT_ATOMS: atom_id res chain seq x y z
N MET A 1 -14.41 24.34 0.76
CA MET A 1 -13.40 23.27 0.54
C MET A 1 -12.37 23.78 -0.46
N THR A 2 -11.10 23.89 -0.08
CA THR A 2 -10.02 24.32 -0.97
C THR A 2 -9.40 23.11 -1.66
N VAL A 3 -9.68 22.94 -2.94
CA VAL A 3 -9.06 21.89 -3.76
C VAL A 3 -7.62 22.29 -4.07
N LEU A 4 -6.66 21.46 -3.68
CA LEU A 4 -5.24 21.62 -3.97
C LEU A 4 -4.91 20.83 -5.25
N LEU A 5 -4.14 21.44 -6.13
CA LEU A 5 -3.74 20.85 -7.41
C LEU A 5 -2.22 20.78 -7.47
N THR A 6 -1.69 19.64 -7.91
CA THR A 6 -0.30 19.52 -8.36
C THR A 6 -0.21 20.02 -9.79
N VAL A 7 0.55 21.09 -9.99
CA VAL A 7 0.67 21.79 -11.27
C VAL A 7 1.96 21.34 -11.99
N PRO A 8 1.93 21.13 -13.33
CA PRO A 8 3.12 20.76 -14.09
C PRO A 8 4.14 21.91 -14.16
N GLU A 9 5.41 21.58 -14.38
CA GLU A 9 6.55 22.51 -14.38
C GLU A 9 6.38 23.68 -15.38
N ARG A 10 5.76 23.42 -16.54
CA ARG A 10 5.45 24.45 -17.55
C ARG A 10 4.52 25.53 -17.01
N THR A 11 3.53 25.13 -16.22
CA THR A 11 2.58 26.06 -15.63
C THR A 11 3.19 26.75 -14.40
N ALA A 12 4.01 26.03 -13.61
CA ALA A 12 4.75 26.62 -12.49
C ALA A 12 5.71 27.73 -12.94
N THR A 13 6.49 27.51 -13.99
CA THR A 13 7.41 28.51 -14.57
C THR A 13 6.67 29.75 -15.09
N ARG A 14 5.51 29.56 -15.73
CA ARG A 14 4.62 30.66 -16.16
C ARG A 14 4.09 31.47 -14.98
N LEU A 15 3.65 30.81 -13.91
CA LEU A 15 3.20 31.51 -12.68
C LEU A 15 4.35 32.25 -11.99
N CYS A 16 5.57 31.72 -12.03
CA CYS A 16 6.77 32.42 -11.56
C CYS A 16 7.10 33.65 -12.41
N ALA A 17 6.91 33.59 -13.73
CA ALA A 17 7.09 34.74 -14.62
C ALA A 17 6.03 35.81 -14.35
N LEU A 18 4.76 35.41 -14.19
CA LEU A 18 3.65 36.29 -13.80
C LEU A 18 3.88 36.98 -12.45
N ALA A 19 4.48 36.28 -11.48
CA ALA A 19 4.79 36.85 -10.18
C ALA A 19 5.88 37.96 -10.23
N LYS A 20 6.58 38.11 -11.36
CA LYS A 20 7.57 39.17 -11.61
C LYS A 20 7.02 40.32 -12.45
N GLN A 21 5.85 40.15 -13.06
CA GLN A 21 5.23 41.17 -13.91
C GLN A 21 4.45 42.18 -13.06
N ASP A 22 4.59 43.47 -13.37
CA ASP A 22 3.99 44.55 -12.59
C ASP A 22 2.51 44.82 -12.91
N ASP A 23 2.02 44.29 -14.03
CA ASP A 23 0.62 44.42 -14.50
C ASP A 23 -0.38 43.57 -13.70
N VAL A 24 0.12 42.72 -12.80
CA VAL A 24 -0.69 41.80 -11.99
C VAL A 24 -1.06 42.44 -10.65
N PRO A 25 -2.34 42.37 -10.21
CA PRO A 25 -2.77 42.84 -8.90
C PRO A 25 -1.89 42.32 -7.78
N VAL A 26 -1.52 43.20 -6.84
CA VAL A 26 -0.58 42.90 -5.74
C VAL A 26 -1.06 41.70 -4.89
N GLU A 27 -2.37 41.63 -4.62
CA GLU A 27 -2.98 40.52 -3.88
C GLU A 27 -2.78 39.16 -4.57
N LEU A 28 -2.94 39.12 -5.89
CA LEU A 28 -2.77 37.89 -6.69
C LEU A 28 -1.29 37.47 -6.74
N ARG A 29 -0.39 38.45 -6.84
CA ARG A 29 1.06 38.23 -6.84
C ARG A 29 1.54 37.62 -5.53
N GLU A 30 1.06 38.13 -4.41
CA GLU A 30 1.38 37.60 -3.07
C GLU A 30 0.77 36.22 -2.84
N GLN A 31 -0.45 35.96 -3.31
CA GLN A 31 -1.06 34.61 -3.24
C GLN A 31 -0.28 33.56 -4.04
N ILE A 32 0.19 33.94 -5.24
CA ILE A 32 1.05 33.08 -6.07
C ILE A 32 2.38 32.83 -5.36
N ARG A 33 3.03 33.88 -4.83
CA ARG A 33 4.32 33.75 -4.11
C ARG A 33 4.23 32.90 -2.86
N THR A 34 3.19 33.09 -2.06
CA THR A 34 2.97 32.30 -0.84
C THR A 34 2.75 30.82 -1.16
N SER A 35 1.92 30.53 -2.17
CA SER A 35 1.65 29.14 -2.61
C SER A 35 2.87 28.45 -3.24
N LEU A 36 3.71 29.20 -3.96
CA LEU A 36 4.98 28.69 -4.51
C LEU A 36 6.02 28.40 -3.41
N ARG A 37 5.95 29.10 -2.27
CA ARG A 37 6.90 28.96 -1.16
C ARG A 37 6.52 27.87 -0.16
N SER A 38 5.23 27.52 -0.06
CA SER A 38 4.68 26.84 1.12
C SER A 38 4.71 25.30 1.12
N LYS A 39 5.41 24.60 0.21
CA LYS A 39 5.38 23.13 0.25
C LYS A 39 6.65 22.45 -0.28
N ALA A 40 7.78 22.72 0.37
CA ALA A 40 8.81 21.67 0.49
C ALA A 40 8.18 20.58 1.37
N LEU A 41 7.79 19.44 0.78
CA LEU A 41 7.28 18.31 1.55
C LEU A 41 8.35 17.89 2.56
N ASP A 42 7.92 17.64 3.80
CA ASP A 42 8.77 17.14 4.88
C ASP A 42 9.67 16.01 4.38
N GLN A 43 10.96 16.22 4.61
CA GLN A 43 12.03 15.27 4.45
C GLN A 43 11.75 14.12 5.41
N ASP A 44 11.34 12.92 4.93
CA ASP A 44 11.49 11.65 5.66
C ASP A 44 10.91 10.43 4.89
N ALA A 45 11.25 10.24 3.62
CA ALA A 45 11.07 8.93 2.97
C ALA A 45 12.07 8.69 1.83
N PRO A 46 13.07 7.80 2.01
CA PRO A 46 13.91 7.32 0.94
C PRO A 46 13.25 6.09 0.31
N ALA A 47 12.52 6.25 -0.79
CA ALA A 47 12.23 5.11 -1.67
C ALA A 47 11.96 5.50 -3.13
N ASP A 48 11.41 6.69 -3.42
CA ASP A 48 11.19 7.13 -4.81
C ASP A 48 11.73 8.54 -5.04
N MET A 49 13.06 8.63 -5.21
CA MET A 49 13.73 9.90 -5.55
C MET A 49 13.26 10.50 -6.90
N GLY A 50 12.54 9.74 -7.72
CA GLY A 50 11.99 10.22 -9.00
C GLY A 50 10.70 11.05 -8.91
N VAL A 51 10.01 11.07 -7.76
CA VAL A 51 8.64 11.64 -7.66
C VAL A 51 8.54 12.80 -6.64
N ALA A 52 9.54 12.97 -5.76
CA ALA A 52 9.43 13.86 -4.62
C ALA A 52 9.61 15.37 -4.90
N TRP A 53 10.05 15.79 -6.10
CA TRP A 53 10.56 17.17 -6.30
C TRP A 53 10.05 17.94 -7.52
N GLN A 54 8.87 17.63 -8.09
CA GLN A 54 8.44 18.32 -9.33
C GLN A 54 7.02 18.89 -9.34
N HIS A 55 6.30 18.84 -8.22
CA HIS A 55 4.88 19.20 -8.21
C HIS A 55 4.62 20.37 -7.26
N VAL A 56 4.59 21.57 -7.84
CA VAL A 56 4.11 22.77 -7.15
C VAL A 56 2.64 22.56 -6.82
N VAL A 57 2.29 22.69 -5.54
CA VAL A 57 0.92 22.53 -5.07
C VAL A 57 0.26 23.90 -5.02
N ILE A 58 -0.79 24.12 -5.82
CA ILE A 58 -1.48 25.39 -5.93
C ILE A 58 -2.98 25.18 -5.70
N PRO A 59 -3.63 26.01 -4.86
CA PRO A 59 -5.09 26.03 -4.75
C PRO A 59 -5.78 26.37 -6.07
N HIS A 60 -6.87 25.67 -6.39
CA HIS A 60 -7.63 25.88 -7.62
C HIS A 60 -8.12 27.34 -7.80
N HIS A 61 -8.50 28.02 -6.71
CA HIS A 61 -9.01 29.39 -6.78
C HIS A 61 -7.98 30.40 -7.32
N ILE A 62 -6.68 30.14 -7.12
CA ILE A 62 -5.61 31.01 -7.64
C ILE A 62 -5.52 30.87 -9.15
N LEU A 63 -5.61 29.66 -9.70
CA LEU A 63 -5.63 29.44 -11.15
C LEU A 63 -6.84 30.11 -11.81
N VAL A 64 -8.00 30.07 -11.15
CA VAL A 64 -9.22 30.75 -11.61
C VAL A 64 -9.05 32.27 -11.59
N ALA A 65 -8.42 32.82 -10.56
CA ALA A 65 -8.14 34.24 -10.46
C ALA A 65 -7.17 34.71 -11.55
N VAL A 66 -6.11 33.94 -11.83
CA VAL A 66 -5.17 34.20 -12.92
C VAL A 66 -5.89 34.16 -14.27
N ALA A 67 -6.68 33.11 -14.55
CA ALA A 67 -7.42 33.00 -15.81
C ALA A 67 -8.44 34.14 -16.00
N ARG A 68 -9.08 34.59 -14.91
CA ARG A 68 -10.02 35.73 -14.95
C ARG A 68 -9.30 37.05 -15.26
N TRP A 69 -8.11 37.24 -14.71
CA TRP A 69 -7.28 38.42 -14.99
C TRP A 69 -6.71 38.42 -16.42
N ALA A 70 -6.37 37.24 -16.97
CA ALA A 70 -5.84 37.08 -18.32
C ALA A 70 -6.93 37.21 -19.42
N ARG A 71 -8.20 36.91 -19.09
CA ARG A 71 -9.33 36.96 -20.02
C ARG A 71 -9.49 38.28 -20.80
N PRO A 72 -9.45 39.48 -20.17
CA PRO A 72 -9.53 40.75 -20.90
C PRO A 72 -8.29 41.08 -21.74
N ARG A 73 -7.15 40.40 -21.51
CA ARG A 73 -5.88 40.64 -22.22
C ARG A 73 -5.68 39.71 -23.43
N HIS A 74 -6.63 38.81 -23.67
CA HIS A 74 -6.57 37.80 -24.73
C HIS A 74 -5.29 36.93 -24.70
N GLU A 75 -4.70 36.72 -23.53
CA GLU A 75 -3.55 35.84 -23.36
C GLU A 75 -4.01 34.37 -23.38
N THR A 76 -3.95 33.76 -24.56
CA THR A 76 -4.36 32.36 -24.78
C THR A 76 -3.54 31.36 -23.97
N ASP A 77 -2.30 31.73 -23.63
CA ASP A 77 -1.38 30.94 -22.82
C ASP A 77 -1.75 30.87 -21.32
N LEU A 78 -2.64 31.75 -20.86
CA LEU A 78 -3.07 31.87 -19.47
C LEU A 78 -4.56 31.58 -19.28
N CYS A 79 -5.18 30.98 -20.30
CA CYS A 79 -6.52 30.43 -20.18
C CYS A 79 -6.55 29.28 -19.16
N LEU A 80 -7.69 29.14 -18.49
CA LEU A 80 -7.88 28.13 -17.44
C LEU A 80 -7.65 26.70 -17.97
N ASP A 81 -8.00 26.43 -19.23
CA ASP A 81 -7.78 25.13 -19.86
C ASP A 81 -6.29 24.79 -19.92
N GLN A 82 -5.42 25.74 -20.29
CA GLN A 82 -3.97 25.54 -20.35
C GLN A 82 -3.35 25.44 -18.96
N LEU A 83 -3.84 26.24 -18.00
CA LEU A 83 -3.33 26.23 -16.63
C LEU A 83 -3.66 24.92 -15.89
N VAL A 84 -4.83 24.33 -16.16
CA VAL A 84 -5.27 23.07 -15.54
C VAL A 84 -4.81 21.84 -16.34
N ARG A 85 -4.33 22.02 -17.59
CA ARG A 85 -3.88 20.91 -18.44
C ARG A 85 -2.72 20.16 -17.78
N GLY A 86 -2.96 18.88 -17.47
CA GLY A 86 -1.98 18.03 -16.80
C GLY A 86 -1.84 18.28 -15.29
N ALA A 87 -2.65 19.16 -14.71
CA ALA A 87 -2.76 19.27 -13.27
C ALA A 87 -3.45 18.03 -12.70
N ARG A 88 -2.99 17.56 -11.53
CA ARG A 88 -3.62 16.46 -10.79
C ARG A 88 -4.12 16.96 -9.45
N VAL A 89 -5.09 16.28 -8.86
CA VAL A 89 -5.58 16.61 -7.52
C VAL A 89 -4.53 16.18 -6.50
N TYR A 90 -4.07 17.14 -5.69
CA TYR A 90 -3.16 16.83 -4.59
C TYR A 90 -3.95 16.17 -3.46
N VAL A 91 -3.53 14.97 -3.09
CA VAL A 91 -4.00 14.26 -1.90
C VAL A 91 -2.81 14.13 -0.96
N GLU A 92 -2.99 14.55 0.28
CA GLU A 92 -1.93 14.43 1.29
C GLU A 92 -1.54 12.96 1.46
N PRO A 93 -0.23 12.62 1.41
CA PRO A 93 0.22 11.26 1.65
C PRO A 93 -0.31 10.76 2.98
N ARG A 94 -0.76 9.50 3.01
CA ARG A 94 -1.18 8.90 4.27
C ARG A 94 0.04 8.86 5.20
N PRO A 95 -0.08 9.32 6.45
CA PRO A 95 1.03 9.27 7.38
C PRO A 95 1.49 7.83 7.53
N ILE A 96 2.78 7.59 7.32
CA ILE A 96 3.37 6.27 7.53
C ILE A 96 3.32 6.03 9.04
N TYR A 97 2.75 4.88 9.44
CA TYR A 97 2.77 4.48 10.84
C TYR A 97 4.22 4.31 11.31
N ARG A 98 4.68 5.22 12.17
CA ARG A 98 5.94 5.08 12.90
C ARG A 98 5.64 4.34 14.19
N ARG A 99 6.37 3.26 14.45
CA ARG A 99 6.27 2.52 15.70
C ARG A 99 6.65 3.47 16.85
N PRO A 100 5.79 3.65 17.88
CA PRO A 100 6.14 4.53 19.00
C PRO A 100 7.28 3.92 19.84
N PRO A 101 8.21 4.73 20.37
CA PRO A 101 9.36 4.25 21.13
C PRO A 101 8.95 3.55 22.44
N GLU A 102 7.82 3.93 23.02
CA GLU A 102 7.26 3.27 24.21
C GLU A 102 6.89 1.80 23.96
N LEU A 103 6.44 1.49 22.75
CA LEU A 103 6.13 0.13 22.35
C LEU A 103 7.40 -0.69 22.15
N GLU A 104 8.48 -0.10 21.63
CA GLU A 104 9.78 -0.77 21.50
C GLU A 104 10.36 -1.11 22.87
N ALA A 105 10.35 -0.16 23.82
CA ALA A 105 10.76 -0.41 25.19
C ALA A 105 9.95 -1.55 25.85
N SER A 106 8.65 -1.59 25.60
CA SER A 106 7.77 -2.65 26.11
C SER A 106 8.11 -4.02 25.50
N LEU A 107 8.40 -4.08 24.20
CA LEU A 107 8.79 -5.31 23.52
C LEU A 107 10.16 -5.82 23.98
N GLU A 108 11.11 -4.93 24.25
CA GLU A 108 12.40 -5.26 24.83
C GLU A 108 12.25 -5.85 26.24
N ALA A 109 11.40 -5.24 27.08
CA ALA A 109 11.11 -5.77 28.41
C ALA A 109 10.53 -7.20 28.35
N ILE A 110 9.57 -7.44 27.44
CA ILE A 110 8.98 -8.77 27.24
C ILE A 110 10.04 -9.76 26.75
N ARG A 111 10.92 -9.35 25.83
CA ARG A 111 12.01 -10.19 25.30
C ARG A 111 12.99 -10.59 26.40
N LEU A 112 13.40 -9.64 27.24
CA LEU A 112 14.27 -9.92 28.39
C LEU A 112 13.62 -10.89 29.38
N GLU A 113 12.33 -10.74 29.64
CA GLU A 113 11.60 -11.65 30.53
C GLU A 113 11.56 -13.09 29.97
N GLN A 114 11.33 -13.24 28.66
CA GLN A 114 11.37 -14.53 27.99
C GLN A 114 12.76 -15.17 28.00
N GLU A 115 13.82 -14.38 27.80
CA GLU A 115 15.20 -14.85 27.85
C GLU A 115 15.58 -15.34 29.25
N LYS A 116 15.13 -14.65 30.31
CA LYS A 116 15.30 -15.11 31.70
C LYS A 116 14.60 -16.44 31.95
N GLN A 117 13.34 -16.57 31.56
CA GLN A 117 12.59 -17.82 31.72
C GLN A 117 13.25 -18.98 30.93
N ALA A 118 13.76 -18.71 29.73
CA ALA A 118 14.51 -19.70 28.96
C ALA A 118 15.79 -20.12 29.68
N TYR A 119 16.52 -19.16 30.27
CA TYR A 119 17.73 -19.44 31.05
C TYR A 119 17.44 -20.25 32.32
N GLU A 120 16.37 -19.93 33.04
CA GLU A 120 15.90 -20.71 34.20
C GLU A 120 15.54 -22.14 33.79
N ASN A 121 14.89 -22.34 32.65
CA ASN A 121 14.59 -23.69 32.14
C ASN A 121 15.87 -24.47 31.74
N MET A 122 16.85 -23.80 31.13
CA MET A 122 18.13 -24.42 30.77
C MET A 122 18.95 -24.79 32.02
N THR A 123 18.98 -23.90 33.02
CA THR A 123 19.70 -24.13 34.27
C THR A 123 18.98 -25.16 35.14
N ALA A 124 17.65 -25.13 35.28
CA ALA A 124 16.88 -26.16 36.00
C ALA A 124 17.06 -27.56 35.39
N THR A 125 17.12 -27.66 34.05
CA THR A 125 17.37 -28.94 33.37
C THR A 125 18.84 -29.38 33.49
N SER A 126 19.78 -28.43 33.56
CA SER A 126 21.23 -28.70 33.69
C SER A 126 21.69 -28.98 35.13
N THR A 127 20.92 -28.59 36.16
CA THR A 127 21.30 -28.75 37.58
C THR A 127 20.80 -30.06 38.19
N GLN A 128 20.18 -30.96 37.43
CA GLN A 128 20.01 -32.34 37.90
C GLN A 128 21.38 -33.03 37.89
N PRO A 129 21.97 -33.35 39.07
CA PRO A 129 23.16 -34.19 39.11
C PRO A 129 22.79 -35.49 38.41
N ALA A 130 23.72 -35.99 37.59
CA ALA A 130 23.58 -37.19 36.77
C ALA A 130 23.08 -38.38 37.59
N GLN A 131 21.76 -38.52 37.74
CA GLN A 131 21.16 -39.84 37.86
C GLN A 131 21.10 -40.37 36.44
N VAL A 132 22.19 -41.05 36.05
CA VAL A 132 22.21 -42.00 34.92
C VAL A 132 21.19 -43.09 35.24
N SER A 133 19.92 -42.76 35.14
CA SER A 133 18.87 -43.72 34.92
C SER A 133 18.88 -43.94 33.43
N LEU A 134 19.55 -45.00 32.99
CA LEU A 134 19.44 -45.54 31.65
C LEU A 134 17.97 -45.99 31.47
N ARG A 135 17.05 -45.04 31.33
CA ARG A 135 15.68 -45.31 30.94
C ARG A 135 15.77 -45.69 29.49
N VAL A 136 15.91 -46.99 29.26
CA VAL A 136 15.54 -47.65 28.01
C VAL A 136 14.20 -47.06 27.62
N ARG A 137 14.25 -46.16 26.64
CA ARG A 137 13.11 -45.45 26.10
C ARG A 137 12.27 -46.51 25.40
N LYS A 138 11.36 -47.15 26.13
CA LYS A 138 10.21 -47.78 25.50
C LYS A 138 9.55 -46.67 24.68
N PRO A 139 9.29 -46.85 23.37
CA PRO A 139 8.61 -45.85 22.57
C PRO A 139 7.18 -45.78 23.07
N VAL A 140 6.93 -44.95 24.08
CA VAL A 140 5.58 -44.60 24.47
C VAL A 140 5.12 -43.61 23.40
N MET A 141 4.40 -44.14 22.42
CA MET A 141 3.48 -43.37 21.60
C MET A 141 2.39 -42.78 22.50
N THR A 142 2.73 -41.72 23.22
CA THR A 142 1.73 -40.75 23.67
C THR A 142 2.28 -39.42 23.23
N VAL A 143 1.94 -39.06 21.99
CA VAL A 143 2.12 -37.69 21.52
C VAL A 143 1.42 -36.81 22.55
N SER A 144 2.19 -35.98 23.24
CA SER A 144 1.64 -35.12 24.28
C SER A 144 0.63 -34.20 23.59
N ALA A 145 -0.57 -34.04 24.14
CA ALA A 145 -1.61 -33.19 23.54
C ALA A 145 -1.17 -31.72 23.32
N LYS A 146 -0.02 -31.30 23.90
CA LYS A 146 0.63 -30.02 23.60
C LYS A 146 1.46 -30.04 22.32
N GLU A 147 2.13 -31.16 22.01
CA GLU A 147 2.89 -31.35 20.77
C GLU A 147 1.95 -31.49 19.57
N GLU A 148 0.81 -32.19 19.72
CA GLU A 148 -0.22 -32.24 18.66
C GLU A 148 -0.73 -30.83 18.31
N ARG A 149 -1.04 -30.01 19.32
CA ARG A 149 -1.50 -28.62 19.11
C ARG A 149 -0.43 -27.72 18.48
N ALA A 150 0.86 -28.02 18.64
CA ALA A 150 1.93 -27.31 17.95
C ALA A 150 1.99 -27.74 16.47
N ALA A 151 1.93 -29.05 16.19
CA ALA A 151 1.90 -29.59 14.84
C ALA A 151 0.67 -29.10 14.03
N TRP A 152 -0.50 -29.01 14.68
CA TRP A 152 -1.72 -28.47 14.06
C TRP A 152 -1.63 -26.97 13.72
N ARG A 153 -0.84 -26.19 14.47
CA ARG A 153 -0.61 -24.76 14.17
C ARG A 153 0.31 -24.57 12.97
N ASP A 154 1.37 -25.37 12.88
CA ASP A 154 2.31 -25.33 11.76
C ASP A 154 1.65 -25.79 10.45
N ALA A 155 0.79 -26.81 10.52
CA ALA A 155 -0.03 -27.23 9.37
C ALA A 155 -0.98 -26.12 8.90
N ARG A 156 -1.53 -25.32 9.83
CA ARG A 156 -2.48 -24.23 9.52
C ARG A 156 -1.83 -23.01 8.89
N ALA A 157 -0.57 -22.73 9.20
CA ALA A 157 0.15 -21.56 8.70
C ALA A 157 0.26 -21.53 7.16
N HIS A 158 0.29 -22.70 6.50
CA HIS A 158 0.40 -22.79 5.03
C HIS A 158 -0.95 -22.99 4.31
N MET A 159 -2.06 -23.12 5.03
CA MET A 159 -3.36 -23.39 4.42
C MET A 159 -3.95 -22.18 3.66
N SER A 160 -3.68 -20.95 4.08
CA SER A 160 -4.26 -19.76 3.44
C SER A 160 -3.77 -19.55 2.01
N ALA A 161 -2.46 -19.73 1.78
CA ALA A 161 -1.86 -19.64 0.45
C ALA A 161 -2.38 -20.74 -0.48
N LEU A 162 -2.46 -21.98 0.02
CA LEU A 162 -3.00 -23.11 -0.74
C LEU A 162 -4.48 -22.90 -1.09
N MET A 163 -5.29 -22.42 -0.14
CA MET A 163 -6.70 -22.12 -0.38
C MET A 163 -6.90 -21.04 -1.43
N ASN A 164 -6.08 -19.99 -1.43
CA ASN A 164 -6.18 -18.93 -2.42
C ASN A 164 -5.87 -19.43 -3.84
N ILE A 165 -4.83 -20.26 -3.98
CA ILE A 165 -4.46 -20.88 -5.27
C ILE A 165 -5.57 -21.82 -5.74
N LEU A 166 -6.09 -22.68 -4.86
CA LEU A 166 -7.16 -23.62 -5.19
C LEU A 166 -8.46 -22.91 -5.57
N LEU A 167 -8.83 -21.83 -4.86
CA LEU A 167 -10.01 -21.03 -5.22
C LEU A 167 -9.85 -20.38 -6.60
N SER A 168 -8.66 -19.84 -6.90
CA SER A 168 -8.39 -19.18 -8.18
C SER A 168 -8.45 -20.17 -9.34
N MET A 169 -7.81 -21.33 -9.18
CA MET A 169 -7.82 -22.42 -10.17
C MET A 169 -9.24 -22.97 -10.38
N GLY A 170 -10.00 -23.16 -9.29
CA GLY A 170 -11.39 -23.61 -9.34
C GLY A 170 -12.33 -22.59 -9.98
N ALA A 171 -12.14 -21.29 -9.71
CA ALA A 171 -12.91 -20.22 -10.34
C ALA A 171 -12.65 -20.17 -11.85
N ILE A 172 -11.39 -20.33 -12.29
CA ILE A 172 -11.06 -20.41 -13.72
C ILE A 172 -11.67 -21.67 -14.34
N ALA A 173 -11.55 -22.83 -13.70
CA ALA A 173 -12.10 -24.09 -14.20
C ALA A 173 -13.63 -24.04 -14.33
N THR A 174 -14.33 -23.44 -13.36
CA THR A 174 -15.79 -23.27 -13.41
C THR A 174 -16.22 -22.24 -14.45
N ALA A 175 -15.48 -21.14 -14.61
CA ALA A 175 -15.71 -20.17 -15.67
C ALA A 175 -15.48 -20.77 -17.06
N VAL A 176 -14.42 -21.59 -17.23
CA VAL A 176 -14.17 -22.34 -18.48
C VAL A 176 -15.24 -23.38 -18.71
N TRP A 177 -15.70 -24.09 -17.68
CA TRP A 177 -16.78 -25.07 -17.82
C TRP A 177 -18.11 -24.43 -18.25
N TRP A 178 -18.44 -23.26 -17.70
CA TRP A 178 -19.60 -22.48 -18.10
C TRP A 178 -19.43 -21.84 -19.48
N GLY A 179 -18.24 -21.34 -19.81
CA GLY A 179 -17.93 -20.69 -21.08
C GLY A 179 -17.74 -21.66 -22.25
N ALA A 180 -17.26 -22.88 -22.00
CA ALA A 180 -17.06 -23.95 -22.99
C ALA A 180 -18.36 -24.73 -23.29
N GLY A 181 -19.47 -24.40 -22.62
CA GLY A 181 -20.79 -24.89 -22.98
C GLY A 181 -20.90 -26.42 -22.96
N SER A 182 -20.86 -27.04 -21.78
CA SER A 182 -21.46 -28.37 -21.62
C SER A 182 -22.99 -28.25 -21.54
N ALA A 183 -23.58 -27.77 -22.63
CA ALA A 183 -25.00 -27.90 -22.95
C ALA A 183 -25.10 -28.54 -24.33
N SER A 184 -25.03 -29.87 -24.34
CA SER A 184 -25.54 -30.77 -25.40
C SER A 184 -24.98 -30.62 -26.83
N THR A 185 -23.82 -31.22 -27.10
CA THR A 185 -23.50 -31.77 -28.44
C THR A 185 -23.22 -33.28 -28.42
N LEU A 186 -22.78 -33.84 -27.29
CA LEU A 186 -22.46 -35.28 -27.20
C LEU A 186 -23.68 -36.22 -27.25
N TRP A 187 -24.87 -35.79 -26.80
CA TRP A 187 -26.07 -36.64 -26.88
C TRP A 187 -26.76 -36.65 -28.25
N LYS A 188 -26.54 -35.63 -29.10
CA LYS A 188 -27.15 -35.58 -30.45
C LYS A 188 -26.46 -36.51 -31.45
N CYS A 189 -25.17 -36.80 -31.29
CA CYS A 189 -24.46 -37.71 -32.19
C CYS A 189 -24.78 -39.21 -31.97
N CYS A 190 -25.39 -39.60 -30.86
CA CYS A 190 -25.74 -41.00 -30.61
C CYS A 190 -27.14 -41.42 -31.13
N MET A 191 -28.02 -40.48 -31.47
CA MET A 191 -29.37 -40.82 -31.99
C MET A 191 -29.50 -40.75 -33.51
N GLN A 192 -28.51 -40.23 -34.24
CA GLN A 192 -28.57 -40.09 -35.70
C GLN A 192 -27.74 -41.17 -36.40
N GLY A 193 -27.95 -42.42 -36.00
CA GLY A 193 -27.20 -43.59 -36.50
C GLY A 193 -28.02 -44.88 -36.54
N MET A 194 -29.35 -44.79 -36.69
CA MET A 194 -30.19 -45.96 -36.97
C MET A 194 -30.90 -45.77 -38.33
N PRO A 195 -30.55 -46.56 -39.36
CA PRO A 195 -31.22 -46.53 -40.66
C PRO A 195 -32.59 -47.23 -40.57
N VAL A 196 -33.58 -46.67 -41.27
CA VAL A 196 -34.78 -47.38 -41.75
C VAL A 196 -34.46 -47.93 -43.13
#